data_AF-A0A662DAN7-F1
#
_entry.id   AF-A0A662DAN7-F1
#
_cell.length_a   1.000
_cell.length_b   1.000
_cell.length_c   1.000
_cell.angle_alpha   90.00
_cell.angle_beta   90.00
_cell.angle_gamma   90.00
#
_symmetry.space_group_name_H-M   'P 1'
#
loop_
_entity.id
_entity.type
_entity.pdbx_description
1 polymer ?
#
loop_
_entity_poly.entity_id
_entity_poly.type
_entity_poly.pdbx_seq_one_letter_code
_entity_poly.pdbx_strand_id
1 'polypeptide(L)'
;LKSEKIDVTLFDQVESNPKTEIVKKGAEIAKSEGCDLIIGVGGGSTIDTCKGIAVVATQGGDIEDYREERKIIKGPLLPILAVPTTSGTGSEVTPYSVFTSGKAKFAVRSPFTFPRVAILDPLLMTSQSPYLTACTGMDALTHAVEAFVSRSTQPISDALAAQAIYLISRNLRKAVWTGDDIQARENMAVASNLAGMAIAQAGAGAAL
;
A
#
# COMPACT_ATOMS: atom_id res chain seq x y z
N LEU A 1 11.06 -6.67 -17.14
CA LEU A 1 9.85 -6.48 -18.00
C LEU A 1 10.20 -6.55 -19.48
N LYS A 2 10.86 -5.55 -20.09
CA LYS A 2 11.26 -5.63 -21.51
C LYS A 2 12.17 -6.82 -21.85
N SER A 3 13.11 -7.17 -20.95
CA SER A 3 13.95 -8.38 -21.08
C SER A 3 13.12 -9.66 -21.19
N GLU A 4 12.00 -9.70 -20.47
CA GLU A 4 11.04 -10.81 -20.44
C GLU A 4 9.96 -10.67 -21.52
N LYS A 5 10.10 -9.72 -22.45
CA LYS A 5 9.13 -9.44 -23.53
C LYS A 5 7.73 -9.12 -23.02
N ILE A 6 7.65 -8.41 -21.90
CA ILE A 6 6.40 -7.85 -21.37
C ILE A 6 6.25 -6.43 -21.91
N ASP A 7 5.14 -6.17 -22.61
CA ASP A 7 4.76 -4.83 -23.06
C ASP A 7 4.34 -3.96 -21.87
N VAL A 8 4.69 -2.67 -21.90
CA VAL A 8 4.51 -1.78 -20.75
C VAL A 8 3.90 -0.46 -21.18
N THR A 9 2.75 -0.15 -20.59
CA THR A 9 2.12 1.18 -20.63
C THR A 9 2.41 1.90 -19.33
N LEU A 10 3.13 3.03 -19.41
CA LEU A 10 3.47 3.85 -18.23
C LEU A 10 2.30 4.77 -17.85
N PHE A 11 2.00 4.83 -16.55
CA PHE A 11 1.08 5.80 -15.96
C PHE A 11 1.74 6.46 -14.74
N ASP A 12 2.21 7.69 -14.91
CA ASP A 12 3.04 8.43 -13.95
C ASP A 12 2.32 9.67 -13.35
N GLN A 13 0.99 9.72 -13.49
CA GLN A 13 0.17 10.88 -13.08
C GLN A 13 -0.39 10.74 -11.65
N VAL A 14 0.17 9.83 -10.85
CA VAL A 14 -0.30 9.61 -9.47
C VAL A 14 0.13 10.77 -8.58
N GLU A 15 -0.83 11.33 -7.86
CA GLU A 15 -0.61 12.35 -6.85
C GLU A 15 -0.78 11.77 -5.44
N SER A 16 -0.17 12.43 -4.45
CA SER A 16 -0.41 12.13 -3.03
C SER A 16 -1.89 12.32 -2.69
N ASN A 17 -2.46 11.40 -1.92
CA ASN A 17 -3.91 11.32 -1.63
C ASN A 17 -4.71 11.14 -2.93
N PRO A 18 -4.76 9.90 -3.47
CA PRO A 18 -5.22 9.67 -4.82
C PRO A 18 -6.67 10.10 -5.02
N LYS A 19 -6.89 10.92 -6.04
CA LYS A 19 -8.20 11.43 -6.43
C LYS A 19 -8.93 10.43 -7.32
N THR A 20 -10.26 10.46 -7.30
CA THR A 20 -11.10 9.53 -8.07
C THR A 20 -10.88 9.67 -9.58
N GLU A 21 -10.59 10.88 -10.07
CA GLU A 21 -10.36 11.15 -11.50
C GLU A 21 -9.09 10.47 -12.03
N ILE A 22 -8.04 10.39 -11.20
CA ILE A 22 -6.79 9.71 -11.57
C ILE A 22 -7.02 8.20 -11.71
N VAL A 23 -7.82 7.62 -10.81
CA VAL A 23 -8.21 6.21 -10.89
C VAL A 23 -8.99 5.93 -12.18
N LYS A 24 -9.98 6.78 -12.49
CA LYS A 24 -10.77 6.65 -13.72
C LYS A 24 -9.89 6.70 -14.97
N LYS A 25 -8.99 7.69 -15.05
CA LYS A 25 -8.06 7.83 -16.18
C LYS A 25 -7.15 6.61 -16.33
N GLY A 26 -6.58 6.11 -15.23
CA GLY A 26 -5.75 4.91 -15.24
C GLY A 26 -6.53 3.66 -15.68
N ALA A 27 -7.80 3.54 -15.27
CA ALA A 27 -8.66 2.42 -15.66
C ALA A 27 -9.07 2.47 -17.14
N GLU A 28 -9.27 3.67 -17.70
CA GLU A 28 -9.52 3.86 -19.13
C GLU A 28 -8.29 3.44 -19.96
N ILE A 29 -7.10 3.86 -19.55
CA ILE A 29 -5.83 3.46 -20.20
C ILE A 29 -5.62 1.95 -20.10
N ALA A 30 -5.79 1.35 -18.91
CA ALA A 30 -5.64 -0.09 -18.75
C ALA A 30 -6.58 -0.89 -19.65
N LYS A 31 -7.80 -0.39 -19.87
CA LYS A 31 -8.77 -1.00 -20.81
C LYS A 31 -8.37 -0.80 -22.27
N SER A 32 -8.00 0.41 -22.67
CA SER A 32 -7.70 0.72 -24.08
C SER A 32 -6.46 0.00 -24.58
N GLU A 33 -5.46 -0.14 -23.72
CA GLU A 33 -4.21 -0.84 -24.03
C GLU A 33 -4.30 -2.36 -23.81
N GLY A 34 -5.45 -2.86 -23.33
CA GLY A 34 -5.65 -4.29 -23.08
C GLY A 34 -4.75 -4.86 -21.97
N CYS A 35 -4.40 -4.06 -20.96
CA CYS A 35 -3.56 -4.48 -19.85
C CYS A 35 -4.19 -5.64 -19.06
N ASP A 36 -3.41 -6.67 -18.80
CA ASP A 36 -3.80 -7.87 -18.03
C ASP A 36 -3.13 -7.95 -16.63
N LEU A 37 -2.22 -7.03 -16.33
CA LEU A 37 -1.49 -6.89 -15.08
C LEU A 37 -1.30 -5.42 -14.73
N ILE A 38 -1.44 -5.07 -13.45
CA ILE A 38 -1.11 -3.74 -12.93
C ILE A 38 0.13 -3.87 -12.04
N ILE A 39 1.14 -3.04 -12.29
CA ILE A 39 2.35 -2.96 -11.48
C ILE A 39 2.42 -1.59 -10.81
N GLY A 40 2.35 -1.56 -9.48
CA GLY A 40 2.51 -0.35 -8.68
C GLY A 40 3.92 -0.24 -8.14
N VAL A 41 4.69 0.75 -8.60
CA VAL A 41 6.03 1.06 -8.06
C VAL A 41 5.97 2.44 -7.41
N GLY A 42 5.97 2.48 -6.08
CA GLY A 42 5.82 3.75 -5.35
C GLY A 42 5.44 3.59 -3.88
N GLY A 43 5.00 4.68 -3.26
CA GLY A 43 4.45 4.65 -1.90
C GLY A 43 2.98 4.19 -1.87
N GLY A 44 2.35 4.34 -0.70
CA GLY A 44 0.95 3.93 -0.50
C GLY A 44 -0.04 4.57 -1.48
N SER A 45 0.12 5.86 -1.83
CA SER A 45 -0.77 6.51 -2.81
C SER A 45 -0.71 5.87 -4.19
N THR A 46 0.47 5.40 -4.62
CA THR A 46 0.63 4.66 -5.88
C THR A 46 -0.07 3.32 -5.81
N ILE A 47 0.17 2.55 -4.75
CA ILE A 47 -0.40 1.21 -4.59
C ILE A 47 -1.93 1.28 -4.46
N ASP A 48 -2.45 2.24 -3.70
CA ASP A 48 -3.90 2.48 -3.57
C ASP A 48 -4.53 2.89 -4.91
N THR A 49 -3.83 3.71 -5.71
CA THR A 49 -4.28 4.04 -7.07
C THR A 49 -4.33 2.79 -7.94
N CYS A 50 -3.31 1.93 -7.91
CA CYS A 50 -3.31 0.66 -8.64
C CYS A 50 -4.49 -0.24 -8.25
N LYS A 51 -4.81 -0.33 -6.95
CA LYS A 51 -5.99 -1.06 -6.45
C LYS A 51 -7.29 -0.47 -7.01
N GLY A 52 -7.42 0.86 -6.99
CA GLY A 52 -8.57 1.55 -7.57
C GLY A 52 -8.72 1.29 -9.07
N ILE A 53 -7.61 1.37 -9.81
CA ILE A 53 -7.57 1.09 -11.25
C ILE A 53 -8.02 -0.35 -11.51
N ALA A 54 -7.53 -1.33 -10.74
CA ALA A 54 -7.93 -2.73 -10.87
C ALA A 54 -9.44 -2.92 -10.69
N VAL A 55 -10.03 -2.24 -9.69
CA VAL A 55 -11.47 -2.25 -9.43
C VAL A 55 -12.24 -1.67 -10.61
N VAL A 56 -11.94 -0.44 -11.01
CA VAL A 56 -12.71 0.28 -12.05
C VAL A 56 -12.49 -0.33 -13.44
N ALA A 57 -11.28 -0.83 -13.73
CA ALA A 57 -11.00 -1.53 -14.98
C ALA A 57 -11.78 -2.84 -15.07
N THR A 58 -11.95 -3.57 -13.99
CA THR A 58 -12.65 -4.87 -14.02
C THR A 58 -14.17 -4.72 -13.91
N GLN A 59 -14.63 -3.86 -13.00
CA GLN A 59 -16.05 -3.79 -12.57
C GLN A 59 -16.82 -2.60 -13.17
N GLY A 60 -16.11 -1.65 -13.79
CA GLY A 60 -16.69 -0.39 -14.29
C GLY A 60 -17.13 0.56 -13.18
N GLY A 61 -17.88 1.61 -13.55
CA GLY A 61 -18.33 2.66 -12.62
C GLY A 61 -17.22 3.62 -12.21
N ASP A 62 -17.44 4.34 -11.13
CA ASP A 62 -16.44 5.18 -10.45
C ASP A 62 -15.90 4.48 -9.20
N ILE A 63 -14.68 4.78 -8.76
CA ILE A 63 -14.14 4.19 -7.54
C ILE A 63 -14.96 4.60 -6.30
N GLU A 64 -15.61 5.77 -6.33
CA GLU A 64 -16.51 6.24 -5.26
C GLU A 64 -17.76 5.37 -5.10
N ASP A 65 -18.17 4.63 -6.14
CA ASP A 65 -19.28 3.67 -6.06
C ASP A 65 -18.96 2.53 -5.08
N TYR A 66 -17.66 2.22 -4.90
CA TYR A 66 -17.16 1.11 -4.08
C TYR A 66 -16.71 1.53 -2.68
N ARG A 67 -17.04 2.76 -2.25
CA ARG A 67 -16.89 3.17 -0.85
C ARG A 67 -17.55 2.15 0.07
N GLU A 68 -16.97 1.94 1.26
CA GLU A 68 -17.54 1.04 2.28
C GLU A 68 -19.06 1.21 2.39
N GLU A 69 -19.76 0.07 2.47
CA GLU A 69 -21.23 -0.05 2.61
C GLU A 69 -22.06 0.35 1.36
N ARG A 70 -21.42 0.65 0.23
CA ARG A 70 -22.11 0.89 -1.06
C ARG A 70 -22.07 -0.33 -1.98
N LYS A 71 -21.30 -0.26 -3.08
CA LYS A 71 -21.22 -1.33 -4.07
C LYS A 71 -20.19 -2.38 -3.66
N ILE A 72 -20.59 -3.65 -3.72
CA ILE A 72 -19.72 -4.78 -3.43
C ILE A 72 -18.86 -5.10 -4.66
N ILE A 73 -17.55 -5.24 -4.47
CA ILE A 73 -16.62 -5.74 -5.49
C ILE A 73 -16.86 -7.25 -5.67
N LYS A 74 -17.26 -7.67 -6.88
CA LYS A 74 -17.67 -9.05 -7.17
C LYS A 74 -16.59 -9.83 -7.93
N GLY A 75 -15.90 -10.74 -7.24
CA GLY A 75 -14.96 -11.65 -7.87
C GLY A 75 -13.58 -11.04 -8.16
N PRO A 76 -12.71 -11.81 -8.85
CA PRO A 76 -11.33 -11.42 -9.11
C PRO A 76 -11.21 -10.11 -9.90
N LEU A 77 -10.16 -9.34 -9.59
CA LEU A 77 -9.76 -8.13 -10.31
C LEU A 77 -8.54 -8.41 -11.18
N LEU A 78 -8.16 -7.43 -12.02
CA LEU A 78 -6.81 -7.41 -12.60
C LEU A 78 -5.76 -7.64 -11.50
N PRO A 79 -4.83 -8.59 -11.66
CA PRO A 79 -3.82 -8.86 -10.66
C PRO A 79 -2.94 -7.62 -10.46
N ILE A 80 -2.56 -7.38 -9.21
CA ILE A 80 -1.70 -6.27 -8.83
C ILE A 80 -0.38 -6.84 -8.31
N LEU A 81 0.72 -6.36 -8.86
CA LEU A 81 2.06 -6.54 -8.31
C LEU A 81 2.49 -5.21 -7.67
N ALA A 82 2.80 -5.23 -6.38
CA ALA A 82 3.19 -4.04 -5.64
C ALA A 82 4.69 -4.06 -5.32
N VAL A 83 5.38 -2.97 -5.62
CA VAL A 83 6.79 -2.72 -5.33
C VAL A 83 6.87 -1.45 -4.50
N PRO A 84 6.72 -1.53 -3.16
CA PRO A 84 6.75 -0.34 -2.32
C PRO A 84 8.13 0.32 -2.35
N THR A 85 8.15 1.65 -2.46
CA THR A 85 9.37 2.47 -2.36
C THR A 85 9.45 3.24 -1.04
N THR A 86 8.52 2.97 -0.12
CA THR A 86 8.46 3.58 1.21
C THR A 86 8.20 2.54 2.28
N SER A 87 8.91 2.60 3.40
CA SER A 87 8.61 1.78 4.60
C SER A 87 7.61 2.50 5.51
N GLY A 88 6.31 2.37 5.24
CA GLY A 88 5.25 2.94 6.11
C GLY A 88 3.92 2.23 6.00
N THR A 89 3.17 2.56 4.92
CA THR A 89 1.74 2.22 4.80
C THR A 89 1.41 0.73 4.84
N GLY A 90 2.35 -0.14 4.42
CA GLY A 90 2.09 -1.57 4.23
C GLY A 90 1.04 -1.89 3.16
N SER A 91 0.65 -0.92 2.31
CA SER A 91 -0.44 -1.09 1.34
C SER A 91 -0.21 -2.26 0.38
N GLU A 92 1.04 -2.66 0.13
CA GLU A 92 1.37 -3.85 -0.64
C GLU A 92 0.85 -5.18 -0.04
N VAL A 93 0.47 -5.19 1.24
CA VAL A 93 -0.05 -6.35 1.98
C VAL A 93 -1.33 -6.05 2.76
N THR A 94 -2.14 -5.08 2.29
CA THR A 94 -3.47 -4.82 2.87
C THR A 94 -4.58 -4.82 1.82
N PRO A 95 -5.84 -5.08 2.20
CA PRO A 95 -6.98 -4.96 1.29
C PRO A 95 -7.48 -3.52 1.17
N TYR A 96 -6.96 -2.59 1.97
CA TYR A 96 -7.46 -1.23 2.06
C TYR A 96 -6.90 -0.35 0.95
N SER A 97 -7.69 0.63 0.54
CA SER A 97 -7.26 1.73 -0.33
C SER A 97 -7.98 3.00 0.09
N VAL A 98 -7.26 4.10 0.24
CA VAL A 98 -7.83 5.38 0.68
C VAL A 98 -7.77 6.39 -0.45
N PHE A 99 -8.94 6.89 -0.84
CA PHE A 99 -9.10 7.87 -1.91
C PHE A 99 -9.65 9.19 -1.36
N THR A 100 -9.47 10.26 -2.12
CA THR A 100 -9.97 11.59 -1.79
C THR A 100 -11.03 12.03 -2.80
N SER A 101 -12.20 12.42 -2.32
CA SER A 101 -13.27 13.06 -3.11
C SER A 101 -13.56 14.44 -2.50
N GLY A 102 -13.21 15.49 -3.25
CA GLY A 102 -13.24 16.88 -2.75
C GLY A 102 -12.34 17.08 -1.53
N LYS A 103 -12.94 17.32 -0.35
CA LYS A 103 -12.24 17.48 0.94
C LYS A 103 -12.32 16.23 1.84
N ALA A 104 -13.05 15.20 1.43
CA ALA A 104 -13.29 14.01 2.24
C ALA A 104 -12.43 12.85 1.76
N LYS A 105 -11.93 12.06 2.72
CA LYS A 105 -11.31 10.77 2.45
C LYS A 105 -12.33 9.66 2.60
N PHE A 106 -12.19 8.61 1.79
CA PHE A 106 -12.99 7.40 1.92
C PHE A 106 -12.14 6.16 1.64
N ALA A 107 -12.51 5.05 2.27
CA ALA A 107 -11.86 3.77 2.08
C ALA A 107 -12.67 2.87 1.15
N VAL A 108 -11.94 2.08 0.36
CA VAL A 108 -12.43 0.93 -0.38
C VAL A 108 -11.69 -0.29 0.16
N ARG A 109 -12.41 -1.37 0.44
CA ARG A 109 -11.81 -2.63 0.89
C ARG A 109 -12.49 -3.84 0.26
N SER A 110 -11.70 -4.83 -0.11
CA SER A 110 -12.19 -6.13 -0.55
C SER A 110 -11.10 -7.18 -0.41
N PRO A 111 -11.44 -8.46 -0.17
CA PRO A 111 -10.45 -9.54 -0.29
C PRO A 111 -9.78 -9.58 -1.67
N PHE A 112 -10.44 -9.07 -2.72
CA PHE A 112 -9.90 -9.04 -4.08
C PHE A 112 -8.95 -7.88 -4.36
N THR A 113 -8.84 -6.88 -3.48
CA THR A 113 -7.93 -5.73 -3.65
C THR A 113 -6.54 -5.96 -3.04
N PHE A 114 -6.31 -7.13 -2.42
CA PHE A 114 -4.96 -7.54 -2.05
C PHE A 114 -4.05 -7.65 -3.29
N PRO A 115 -2.85 -7.06 -3.25
CA PRO A 115 -1.83 -7.36 -4.25
C PRO A 115 -1.52 -8.86 -4.25
N ARG A 116 -1.32 -9.41 -5.45
CA ARG A 116 -0.99 -10.83 -5.64
C ARG A 116 0.45 -11.13 -5.25
N VAL A 117 1.33 -10.14 -5.46
CA VAL A 117 2.76 -10.22 -5.14
C VAL A 117 3.18 -8.87 -4.59
N ALA A 118 3.94 -8.88 -3.49
CA ALA A 118 4.67 -7.74 -2.98
C ALA A 118 6.17 -8.00 -3.12
N ILE A 119 6.92 -7.09 -3.75
CA ILE A 119 8.38 -7.17 -3.89
C ILE A 119 9.00 -6.09 -3.01
N LEU A 120 9.59 -6.50 -1.90
CA LEU A 120 10.31 -5.59 -0.99
C LEU A 120 11.77 -5.49 -1.44
N ASP A 121 12.14 -4.36 -2.04
CA ASP A 121 13.53 -4.06 -2.40
C ASP A 121 14.01 -2.83 -1.59
N PRO A 122 14.90 -3.01 -0.60
CA PRO A 122 15.39 -1.90 0.21
C PRO A 122 16.20 -0.87 -0.60
N LEU A 123 16.77 -1.25 -1.75
CA LEU A 123 17.52 -0.33 -2.60
C LEU A 123 16.61 0.77 -3.16
N LEU A 124 15.33 0.45 -3.44
CA LEU A 124 14.34 1.42 -3.92
C LEU A 124 13.92 2.43 -2.85
N MET A 125 14.21 2.14 -1.57
CA MET A 125 13.84 2.97 -0.43
C MET A 125 14.97 3.91 0.01
N THR A 126 16.19 3.72 -0.49
CA THR A 126 17.35 4.59 -0.17
C THR A 126 17.16 6.04 -0.63
N SER A 127 16.32 6.26 -1.65
CA SER A 127 15.98 7.58 -2.19
C SER A 127 15.07 8.42 -1.28
N GLN A 128 14.47 7.84 -0.24
CA GLN A 128 13.60 8.57 0.68
C GLN A 128 14.41 9.60 1.51
N SER A 129 13.91 10.83 1.58
CA SER A 129 14.50 11.85 2.45
C SER A 129 14.43 11.44 3.94
N PRO A 130 15.28 12.01 4.82
CA PRO A 130 15.21 11.77 6.25
C PRO A 130 13.82 12.07 6.85
N TYR A 131 13.21 13.18 6.41
CA TYR A 131 11.86 13.55 6.84
C TYR A 131 10.82 12.51 6.42
N LEU A 132 10.81 12.11 5.14
CA LEU A 132 9.85 11.10 4.66
C LEU A 132 10.07 9.76 5.36
N THR A 133 11.33 9.36 5.57
CA THR A 133 11.69 8.12 6.28
C THR A 133 11.16 8.14 7.72
N ALA A 134 11.28 9.28 8.42
CA ALA A 134 10.74 9.44 9.76
C ALA A 134 9.21 9.35 9.77
N CYS A 135 8.53 10.07 8.86
CA CYS A 135 7.07 10.04 8.76
C CYS A 135 6.54 8.63 8.47
N THR A 136 7.09 7.95 7.46
CA THR A 136 6.62 6.61 7.08
C THR A 136 6.98 5.57 8.13
N GLY A 137 8.15 5.68 8.76
CA GLY A 137 8.51 4.78 9.86
C GLY A 137 7.61 4.92 11.08
N MET A 138 7.17 6.15 11.40
CA MET A 138 6.19 6.39 12.45
C MET A 138 4.79 5.91 12.07
N ASP A 139 4.40 6.02 10.81
CA ASP A 139 3.16 5.43 10.28
C ASP A 139 3.13 3.90 10.48
N ALA A 140 4.21 3.21 10.08
CA ALA A 140 4.35 1.77 10.34
C ALA A 140 4.31 1.42 11.83
N LEU A 141 4.91 2.26 12.69
CA LEU A 141 4.87 2.04 14.14
C LEU A 141 3.47 2.18 14.68
N THR A 142 2.73 3.20 14.25
CA THR A 142 1.33 3.40 14.62
C THR A 142 0.51 2.18 14.23
N HIS A 143 0.62 1.71 12.99
CA HIS A 143 -0.07 0.50 12.54
C HIS A 143 0.24 -0.72 13.42
N ALA A 144 1.51 -0.95 13.76
CA ALA A 144 1.90 -2.07 14.59
C ALA A 144 1.34 -1.95 16.03
N VAL A 145 1.45 -0.77 16.65
CA VAL A 145 0.95 -0.55 18.01
C VAL A 145 -0.57 -0.66 18.06
N GLU A 146 -1.28 -0.04 17.12
CA GLU A 146 -2.74 -0.10 17.06
C GLU A 146 -3.25 -1.52 16.82
N ALA A 147 -2.61 -2.28 15.92
CA ALA A 147 -2.94 -3.68 15.71
C ALA A 147 -2.72 -4.50 17.00
N PHE A 148 -1.63 -4.25 17.73
CA PHE A 148 -1.29 -4.96 18.96
C PHE A 148 -2.25 -4.69 20.12
N VAL A 149 -2.83 -3.49 20.20
CA VAL A 149 -3.79 -3.13 21.25
C VAL A 149 -5.25 -3.19 20.80
N SER A 150 -5.50 -3.64 19.56
CA SER A 150 -6.83 -3.75 19.00
C SER A 150 -7.69 -4.74 19.79
N ARG A 151 -8.99 -4.45 19.89
CA ARG A 151 -9.99 -5.40 20.43
C ARG A 151 -10.14 -6.64 19.56
N SER A 152 -9.71 -6.56 18.32
CA SER A 152 -9.72 -7.62 17.32
C SER A 152 -8.31 -8.13 17.09
N THR A 153 -7.44 -8.21 18.12
CA THR A 153 -6.12 -8.82 17.98
C THR A 153 -6.10 -10.34 18.28
N GLN A 154 -5.18 -11.03 17.62
CA GLN A 154 -5.02 -12.48 17.55
C GLN A 154 -3.54 -12.82 17.81
N PRO A 155 -3.20 -14.03 18.28
CA PRO A 155 -1.81 -14.43 18.47
C PRO A 155 -0.91 -14.22 17.24
N ILE A 156 -1.45 -14.38 16.03
CA ILE A 156 -0.72 -14.14 14.78
C ILE A 156 -0.49 -12.63 14.56
N SER A 157 -1.51 -11.79 14.69
CA SER A 157 -1.34 -10.34 14.50
C SER A 157 -0.45 -9.73 15.59
N ASP A 158 -0.54 -10.24 16.82
CA ASP A 158 0.33 -9.84 17.93
C ASP A 158 1.81 -10.15 17.65
N ALA A 159 2.11 -11.35 17.14
CA ALA A 159 3.48 -11.73 16.81
C ALA A 159 4.06 -10.85 15.70
N LEU A 160 3.26 -10.57 14.65
CA LEU A 160 3.65 -9.69 13.55
C LEU A 160 3.90 -8.25 14.06
N ALA A 161 2.97 -7.72 14.83
CA ALA A 161 3.05 -6.37 15.39
C ALA A 161 4.22 -6.22 16.36
N ALA A 162 4.43 -7.17 17.27
CA ALA A 162 5.55 -7.16 18.21
C ALA A 162 6.91 -7.15 17.48
N GLN A 163 7.05 -7.97 16.44
CA GLN A 163 8.26 -8.00 15.62
C GLN A 163 8.45 -6.69 14.84
N ALA A 164 7.38 -6.11 14.30
CA ALA A 164 7.44 -4.80 13.64
C ALA A 164 7.91 -3.70 14.61
N ILE A 165 7.31 -3.62 15.80
CA ILE A 165 7.71 -2.67 16.86
C ILE A 165 9.19 -2.84 17.22
N TYR A 166 9.64 -4.09 17.41
CA TYR A 166 11.03 -4.39 17.70
C TYR A 166 11.97 -3.87 16.61
N LEU A 167 11.72 -4.22 15.34
CA LEU A 167 12.55 -3.80 14.22
C LEU A 167 12.57 -2.27 14.05
N ILE A 168 11.41 -1.60 14.15
CA ILE A 168 11.31 -0.15 14.05
C ILE A 168 12.11 0.53 15.16
N SER A 169 11.96 0.08 16.41
CA SER A 169 12.66 0.66 17.56
C SER A 169 14.19 0.60 17.44
N ARG A 170 14.70 -0.41 16.73
CA ARG A 170 16.13 -0.66 16.51
C ARG A 170 16.69 0.03 15.27
N ASN A 171 15.87 0.28 14.24
CA ASN A 171 16.37 0.67 12.92
C ASN A 171 15.90 2.05 12.45
N LEU A 172 14.75 2.56 12.88
CA LEU A 172 14.18 3.80 12.32
C LEU A 172 15.14 4.99 12.42
N ARG A 173 15.72 5.21 13.60
CA ARG A 173 16.68 6.31 13.81
C ARG A 173 17.89 6.20 12.86
N LYS A 174 18.39 4.98 12.64
CA LYS A 174 19.52 4.73 11.74
C LYS A 174 19.13 4.99 10.29
N ALA A 175 17.98 4.50 9.85
CA ALA A 175 17.46 4.75 8.50
C ALA A 175 17.18 6.23 8.22
N VAL A 176 16.83 7.02 9.24
CA VAL A 176 16.65 8.48 9.12
C VAL A 176 17.99 9.21 9.02
N TRP A 177 18.95 8.87 9.88
CA TRP A 177 20.25 9.56 9.94
C TRP A 177 21.23 9.14 8.85
N THR A 178 21.13 7.89 8.40
CA THR A 178 22.02 7.24 7.43
C THR A 178 21.13 6.52 6.40
N GLY A 179 20.56 7.30 5.49
CA GLY A 179 19.54 6.84 4.55
C GLY A 179 19.99 5.79 3.53
N ASP A 180 21.29 5.59 3.38
CA ASP A 180 21.95 4.59 2.55
C ASP A 180 22.36 3.32 3.34
N ASP A 181 22.07 3.24 4.64
CA ASP A 181 22.28 2.03 5.42
C ASP A 181 21.28 0.93 4.98
N ILE A 182 21.76 0.05 4.11
CA ILE A 182 20.92 -0.99 3.49
C ILE A 182 20.30 -1.92 4.54
N GLN A 183 21.03 -2.26 5.61
CA GLN A 183 20.50 -3.13 6.64
C GLN A 183 19.35 -2.47 7.41
N ALA A 184 19.48 -1.18 7.73
CA ALA A 184 18.40 -0.41 8.35
C ALA A 184 17.19 -0.27 7.41
N ARG A 185 17.42 -0.04 6.11
CA ARG A 185 16.35 0.01 5.09
C ARG A 185 15.63 -1.31 4.94
N GLU A 186 16.35 -2.42 4.88
CA GLU A 186 15.79 -3.77 4.83
C GLU A 186 14.94 -4.05 6.07
N ASN A 187 15.48 -3.79 7.26
CA ASN A 187 14.74 -3.99 8.50
C ASN A 187 13.47 -3.12 8.59
N MET A 188 13.52 -1.87 8.11
CA MET A 188 12.34 -1.01 8.05
C MET A 188 11.33 -1.47 7.01
N ALA A 189 11.78 -1.96 5.85
CA ALA A 189 10.91 -2.54 4.82
C ALA A 189 10.15 -3.75 5.36
N VAL A 190 10.86 -4.69 6.00
CA VAL A 190 10.25 -5.85 6.66
C VAL A 190 9.30 -5.40 7.77
N ALA A 191 9.70 -4.44 8.61
CA ALA A 191 8.86 -4.00 9.71
C ALA A 191 7.55 -3.34 9.25
N SER A 192 7.61 -2.50 8.20
CA SER A 192 6.42 -1.90 7.60
C SER A 192 5.50 -2.95 6.99
N ASN A 193 6.06 -3.96 6.36
CA ASN A 193 5.28 -5.07 5.80
C ASN A 193 4.58 -5.88 6.89
N LEU A 194 5.30 -6.25 7.96
CA LEU A 194 4.74 -6.94 9.12
C LEU A 194 3.64 -6.12 9.80
N ALA A 195 3.82 -4.80 9.93
CA ALA A 195 2.79 -3.89 10.44
C ALA A 195 1.55 -3.87 9.53
N GLY A 196 1.74 -3.84 8.21
CA GLY A 196 0.66 -3.97 7.22
C GLY A 196 -0.11 -5.29 7.35
N MET A 197 0.59 -6.42 7.51
CA MET A 197 -0.06 -7.72 7.75
C MET A 197 -0.83 -7.76 9.07
N ALA A 198 -0.28 -7.14 10.13
CA ALA A 198 -0.92 -7.09 11.44
C ALA A 198 -2.23 -6.27 11.38
N ILE A 199 -2.18 -5.05 10.82
CA ILE A 199 -3.35 -4.18 10.73
C ILE A 199 -4.40 -4.71 9.75
N ALA A 200 -3.99 -5.44 8.70
CA ALA A 200 -4.94 -6.11 7.80
C ALA A 200 -5.81 -7.16 8.51
N GLN A 201 -5.33 -7.73 9.62
CA GLN A 201 -6.07 -8.70 10.41
C GLN A 201 -6.76 -8.11 11.63
N ALA A 202 -6.07 -7.22 12.34
CA ALA A 202 -6.57 -6.68 13.60
C ALA A 202 -7.37 -5.37 13.46
N GLY A 203 -7.30 -4.73 12.28
CA GLY A 203 -7.81 -3.38 12.08
C GLY A 203 -6.98 -2.31 12.79
N ALA A 204 -7.28 -1.05 12.47
CA ALA A 204 -6.73 0.12 13.15
C ALA A 204 -7.48 0.40 14.48
N GLY A 205 -6.83 1.11 15.37
CA GLY A 205 -7.39 1.57 16.65
C GLY A 205 -8.15 2.88 16.51
N ALA A 206 -8.28 3.62 17.60
CA ALA A 206 -8.98 4.91 17.65
C ALA A 206 -8.18 6.11 17.12
N ALA A 207 -6.96 5.92 16.59
CA ALA A 207 -6.15 7.01 16.02
C ALA A 207 -6.42 7.21 14.52
N LEU A 208 -7.63 7.65 14.17
CA LEU A 208 -7.94 8.26 12.86
C LEU A 208 -8.83 9.49 13.02
#